data_AF-A0AAV4QWC3-F1
#
_entry.id   AF-A0AAV4QWC3-F1
#
_cell.length_a   1.000
_cell.length_b   1.000
_cell.length_c   1.000
_cell.angle_alpha   90.00
_cell.angle_beta   90.00
_cell.angle_gamma   90.00
#
_symmetry.space_group_name_H-M   'P 1'
#
loop_
_entity.id
_entity.type
_entity.pdbx_description
1 polymer ?
#
loop_
_entity_poly.entity_id
_entity_poly.type
_entity_poly.pdbx_seq_one_letter_code
_entity_poly.pdbx_strand_id
1 'polypeptide(L)'
;MDGVLAILQDSGLTAMDGVLAMLQDSGLTAMDGVLAMLQDSGLTAMDGVLAMLQDSGLTAMDGVLAMLQDSGLTAMDGVLAMLQDSGLTAMDGVLAMLQDSGLTAMDGVLAMLQDSGLTAMDGVLAMLQDSGLTAMDGVLAMLQDSGLTAMDGVLAMLQDSGLTAMDGVLAMLQDSGLTAMDGVLAMLQDSGLTAMDGVLAMLQDSGLTAMDGVLAMLQDSGL
;
A
#
# COMPACT_ATOMS: atom_id res chain seq x y z
N MET A 1 31.19 12.69 24.54
CA MET A 1 30.23 11.61 24.85
C MET A 1 30.93 10.33 24.48
N ASP A 2 31.55 9.66 25.45
CA ASP A 2 32.04 8.30 25.26
C ASP A 2 30.79 7.43 25.14
N GLY A 3 30.45 7.07 23.90
CA GLY A 3 29.31 6.23 23.56
C GLY A 3 29.55 4.82 24.08
N VAL A 4 29.10 4.54 25.29
CA VAL A 4 28.91 3.17 25.74
C VAL A 4 27.58 2.73 25.17
N LEU A 5 27.62 1.88 24.14
CA LEU A 5 26.48 1.09 23.72
C LEU A 5 26.08 0.22 24.92
N ALA A 6 25.06 0.65 25.67
CA ALA A 6 24.51 -0.15 26.75
C ALA A 6 23.69 -1.29 26.13
N ILE A 7 23.95 -2.52 26.54
CA ILE A 7 23.02 -3.64 26.29
C ILE A 7 22.13 -3.71 27.52
N LEU A 8 20.85 -3.40 27.33
CA LEU A 8 19.83 -3.50 28.37
C LEU A 8 18.98 -4.74 28.08
N GLN A 9 18.90 -5.62 29.07
CA GLN A 9 17.98 -6.73 29.12
C GLN A 9 17.10 -6.51 30.34
N ASP A 10 15.84 -6.22 30.11
CA ASP A 10 14.84 -6.06 31.17
C ASP A 10 13.59 -6.86 30.83
N SER A 11 12.69 -6.98 31.80
CA SER A 11 11.36 -7.51 31.58
C SER A 11 10.36 -6.60 32.28
N GLY A 12 9.69 -5.73 31.52
CA GLY A 12 8.56 -4.94 31.98
C GLY A 12 8.88 -3.47 32.28
N LEU A 13 9.77 -2.86 31.49
CA LEU A 13 10.01 -1.44 31.56
C LEU A 13 8.72 -0.71 31.14
N THR A 14 8.23 0.27 31.91
CA THR A 14 6.97 0.92 31.53
C THR A 14 7.17 1.98 30.46
N ALA A 15 8.22 2.80 30.57
CA ALA A 15 8.51 3.86 29.61
C ALA A 15 10.00 4.19 29.54
N MET A 16 10.48 4.64 28.37
CA MET A 16 11.86 5.06 28.16
C MET A 16 11.97 6.31 27.27
N ASP A 17 12.92 7.20 27.59
CA ASP A 17 13.21 8.44 26.85
C ASP A 17 14.74 8.63 26.68
N GLY A 18 15.18 9.04 25.49
CA GLY A 18 16.53 9.57 25.25
C GLY A 18 17.66 8.54 25.27
N VAL A 19 17.46 7.37 24.66
CA VAL A 19 18.38 6.22 24.78
C VAL A 19 19.21 5.97 23.52
N LEU A 20 20.49 5.64 23.71
CA LEU A 20 21.43 5.16 22.69
C LEU A 20 21.95 3.75 23.04
N ALA A 21 21.18 2.71 22.76
CA ALA A 21 21.42 1.37 23.29
C ALA A 21 21.02 0.23 22.34
N MET A 22 21.40 -1.00 22.71
CA MET A 22 20.70 -2.20 22.27
C MET A 22 19.76 -2.64 23.39
N LEU A 23 18.46 -2.74 23.10
CA LEU A 23 17.45 -3.12 24.08
C LEU A 23 16.78 -4.45 23.69
N GLN A 24 16.69 -5.35 24.66
CA GLN A 24 15.82 -6.52 24.64
C GLN A 24 14.87 -6.40 25.83
N ASP A 25 13.58 -6.22 25.56
CA ASP A 25 12.54 -6.19 26.59
C ASP A 25 11.38 -7.11 26.20
N SER A 26 10.52 -7.37 27.17
CA SER A 26 9.22 -7.97 26.92
C SER A 26 8.17 -7.19 27.71
N GLY A 27 7.53 -6.23 27.05
CA GLY A 27 6.39 -5.49 27.63
C GLY A 27 6.63 -4.00 27.82
N LEU A 28 7.48 -3.39 26.99
CA LEU A 28 7.65 -1.95 26.98
C LEU A 28 6.34 -1.28 26.57
N THR A 29 5.79 -0.38 27.38
CA THR A 29 4.50 0.24 26.99
C THR A 29 4.68 1.46 26.10
N ALA A 30 5.74 2.25 26.29
CA ALA A 30 5.96 3.47 25.52
C ALA A 30 7.46 3.82 25.37
N MET A 31 7.84 4.38 24.22
CA MET A 31 9.20 4.86 23.95
C MET A 31 9.21 6.17 23.16
N ASP A 32 10.07 7.11 23.55
CA ASP A 32 10.28 8.40 22.87
C ASP A 32 11.79 8.71 22.69
N GLY A 33 12.17 9.32 21.55
CA GLY A 33 13.48 9.94 21.35
C GLY A 33 14.68 8.97 21.35
N VAL A 34 14.52 7.78 20.76
CA VAL A 34 15.53 6.71 20.83
C VAL A 34 16.33 6.53 19.54
N LEU A 35 17.63 6.26 19.69
CA LEU A 35 18.52 5.78 18.63
C LEU A 35 19.06 4.40 19.02
N ALA A 36 18.44 3.32 18.53
CA ALA A 36 18.71 1.98 19.06
C ALA A 36 18.54 0.83 18.05
N MET A 37 19.01 -0.36 18.43
CA MET A 37 18.46 -1.63 17.94
C MET A 37 17.54 -2.18 19.02
N LEU A 38 16.26 -2.38 18.71
CA LEU A 38 15.25 -2.85 19.64
C LEU A 38 14.71 -4.22 19.21
N GLN A 39 14.65 -5.13 20.18
CA GLN A 39 13.87 -6.36 20.12
C GLN A 39 12.88 -6.33 21.29
N ASP A 40 11.59 -6.23 21.00
CA ASP A 40 10.54 -6.28 22.02
C ASP A 40 9.46 -7.29 21.63
N SER A 41 8.59 -7.61 22.59
CA SER A 41 7.33 -8.29 22.32
C SER A 41 6.23 -7.60 23.11
N GLY A 42 5.52 -6.69 22.44
CA GLY A 42 4.33 -6.04 22.98
C GLY A 42 4.45 -4.53 23.16
N LEU A 43 5.25 -3.86 22.33
CA LEU A 43 5.36 -2.41 22.39
C LEU A 43 4.01 -1.77 22.08
N THR A 44 3.48 -0.96 22.98
CA THR A 44 2.16 -0.35 22.71
C THR A 44 2.28 0.91 21.85
N ALA A 45 3.25 1.79 22.15
CA ALA A 45 3.42 3.05 21.43
C ALA A 45 4.90 3.46 21.27
N MET A 46 5.24 4.05 20.13
CA MET A 46 6.57 4.60 19.85
C MET A 46 6.48 5.94 19.11
N ASP A 47 7.26 6.92 19.55
CA ASP A 47 7.38 8.25 18.91
C ASP A 47 8.86 8.66 18.75
N GLY A 48 9.20 9.36 17.65
CA GLY A 48 10.49 10.04 17.50
C GLY A 48 11.72 9.15 17.45
N VAL A 49 11.62 7.95 16.87
CA VAL A 49 12.69 6.93 16.89
C VAL A 49 13.48 6.84 15.58
N LEU A 50 14.80 6.66 15.71
CA LEU A 50 15.70 6.26 14.63
C LEU A 50 16.31 4.89 14.95
N ALA A 51 15.78 3.80 14.39
CA ALA A 51 16.15 2.46 14.86
C ALA A 51 16.09 1.34 13.81
N MET A 52 16.67 0.19 14.16
CA MET A 52 16.23 -1.10 13.62
C MET A 52 15.35 -1.77 14.68
N LEU A 53 14.10 -2.06 14.32
CA LEU A 53 13.11 -2.63 15.22
C LEU A 53 12.65 -4.01 14.77
N GLN A 54 12.64 -4.93 15.70
CA GLN A 54 11.94 -6.21 15.61
C GLN A 54 10.96 -6.28 16.77
N ASP A 55 9.67 -6.23 16.49
CA ASP A 55 8.62 -6.39 17.50
C ASP A 55 7.63 -7.47 17.07
N SER A 56 6.82 -7.92 18.01
CA SER A 56 5.61 -8.66 17.72
C SER A 56 4.46 -8.07 18.53
N GLY A 57 3.73 -7.14 17.93
CA GLY A 57 2.51 -6.57 18.51
C GLY A 57 2.53 -5.06 18.69
N LEU A 58 3.25 -4.32 17.85
CA LEU A 58 3.30 -2.87 17.95
C LEU A 58 1.91 -2.29 17.69
N THR A 59 1.33 -1.57 18.65
CA THR A 59 -0.02 -1.03 18.42
C THR A 59 0.00 0.27 17.61
N ALA A 60 0.89 1.21 17.95
CA ALA A 60 0.95 2.51 17.30
C ALA A 60 2.39 3.03 17.14
N MET A 61 2.67 3.68 16.01
CA MET A 61 3.96 4.31 15.72
C MET A 61 3.76 5.67 15.04
N ASP A 62 4.49 6.70 15.52
CA ASP A 62 4.54 8.04 14.94
C ASP A 62 5.99 8.55 14.79
N GLY A 63 6.28 9.31 13.74
CA GLY A 63 7.53 10.08 13.62
C GLY A 63 8.81 9.26 13.52
N VAL A 64 8.75 8.04 12.96
CA VAL A 64 9.88 7.09 12.94
C VAL A 64 10.66 7.09 11.63
N LEU A 65 11.99 6.99 11.74
CA LEU A 65 12.90 6.68 10.63
C LEU A 65 13.59 5.33 10.91
N ALA A 66 13.13 4.23 10.29
CA ALA A 66 13.58 2.91 10.71
C ALA A 66 13.62 1.84 9.61
N MET A 67 14.28 0.72 9.91
CA MET A 67 13.95 -0.58 9.31
C MET A 67 13.12 -1.35 10.33
N LEU A 68 11.87 -1.69 9.97
CA LEU A 68 10.92 -2.34 10.85
C LEU A 68 10.57 -3.73 10.33
N GLN A 69 10.64 -4.70 11.23
CA GLN A 69 10.03 -6.01 11.08
C GLN A 69 9.05 -6.19 12.25
N ASP A 70 7.75 -6.21 11.96
CA ASP A 70 6.72 -6.47 12.98
C ASP A 70 5.80 -7.59 12.51
N SER A 71 5.02 -8.11 13.44
CA SER A 71 3.85 -8.91 13.13
C SER A 71 2.68 -8.40 13.97
N GLY A 72 1.85 -7.55 13.36
CA GLY A 72 0.60 -7.08 13.96
C GLY A 72 0.51 -5.58 14.21
N LEU A 73 1.20 -4.79 13.40
CA LEU A 73 1.17 -3.33 13.54
C LEU A 73 -0.25 -2.82 13.33
N THR A 74 -0.86 -2.15 14.32
CA THR A 74 -2.24 -1.70 14.12
C THR A 74 -2.30 -0.37 13.36
N ALA A 75 -1.48 0.61 13.74
CA ALA A 75 -1.50 1.94 13.13
C ALA A 75 -0.10 2.56 13.00
N MET A 76 0.12 3.26 11.88
CA MET A 76 1.37 3.99 11.60
C MET A 76 1.08 5.36 10.98
N ASP A 77 1.73 6.41 11.50
CA ASP A 77 1.69 7.78 10.96
C ASP A 77 3.11 8.38 10.85
N GLY A 78 3.35 9.21 9.82
CA GLY A 78 4.55 10.03 9.73
C GLY A 78 5.89 9.28 9.60
N VAL A 79 5.89 8.06 9.03
CA VAL A 79 7.07 7.19 8.98
C VAL A 79 7.84 7.28 7.66
N LEU A 80 9.16 7.25 7.76
CA LEU A 80 10.09 7.03 6.64
C LEU A 80 10.86 5.72 6.87
N ALA A 81 10.49 4.63 6.18
CA ALA A 81 11.02 3.30 6.54
C ALA A 81 11.13 2.29 5.39
N MET A 82 11.87 1.21 5.67
CA MET A 82 11.62 -0.08 5.03
C MET A 82 10.83 -0.94 6.01
N LEU A 83 9.62 -1.36 5.62
CA LEU A 83 8.70 -2.09 6.47
C LEU A 83 8.45 -3.49 5.90
N GLN A 84 8.59 -4.49 6.78
CA GLN A 84 8.06 -5.83 6.59
C GLN A 84 7.09 -6.11 7.74
N ASP A 85 5.79 -6.21 7.46
CA ASP A 85 4.78 -6.56 8.46
C ASP A 85 3.92 -7.73 7.94
N SER A 86 3.17 -8.33 8.86
CA SER A 86 2.06 -9.19 8.50
C SER A 86 0.85 -8.80 9.35
N GLY A 87 0.02 -7.91 8.83
CA GLY A 87 -1.26 -7.54 9.44
C GLY A 87 -1.45 -6.06 9.73
N LEU A 88 -0.83 -5.18 8.94
CA LEU A 88 -0.94 -3.75 9.13
C LEU A 88 -2.40 -3.32 8.94
N THR A 89 -3.02 -2.71 9.94
CA THR A 89 -4.45 -2.33 9.78
C THR A 89 -4.59 -0.98 9.07
N ALA A 90 -3.84 0.04 9.49
CA ALA A 90 -3.96 1.39 8.94
C ALA A 90 -2.60 2.10 8.84
N MET A 91 -2.44 2.86 7.75
CA MET A 91 -1.25 3.68 7.49
C MET A 91 -1.63 5.06 6.92
N ASP A 92 -1.05 6.11 7.47
CA ASP A 92 -1.15 7.50 6.96
C ASP A 92 0.23 8.17 6.87
N GLY A 93 0.43 9.05 5.89
CA GLY A 93 1.60 9.94 5.84
C GLY A 93 2.97 9.27 5.67
N VAL A 94 3.02 8.07 5.06
CA VAL A 94 4.25 7.26 4.98
C VAL A 94 5.01 7.44 3.66
N LEU A 95 6.34 7.50 3.77
CA LEU A 95 7.28 7.36 2.64
C LEU A 95 8.11 6.09 2.83
N ALA A 96 7.83 5.01 2.08
CA ALA A 96 8.43 3.71 2.39
C ALA A 96 8.62 2.74 1.21
N MET A 97 9.43 1.71 1.45
CA MET A 97 9.28 0.43 0.75
C MET A 97 8.55 -0.52 1.70
N LEU A 98 7.37 -0.99 1.29
CA LEU A 98 6.49 -1.81 2.11
C LEU A 98 6.33 -3.20 1.50
N GLN A 99 6.52 -4.21 2.34
CA GLN A 99 6.09 -5.58 2.13
C GLN A 99 5.13 -5.95 3.27
N ASP A 100 3.85 -6.13 2.97
CA ASP A 100 2.87 -6.59 3.94
C ASP A 100 2.07 -7.79 3.40
N SER A 101 1.35 -8.44 4.30
CA SER A 101 0.29 -9.36 3.91
C SER A 101 -0.94 -9.06 4.77
N GLY A 102 -1.83 -8.23 4.24
CA GLY A 102 -3.14 -7.97 4.85
C GLY A 102 -3.43 -6.52 5.20
N LEU A 103 -2.87 -5.57 4.45
CA LEU A 103 -3.09 -4.16 4.71
C LEU A 103 -4.57 -3.81 4.54
N THR A 104 -5.22 -3.28 5.57
CA THR A 104 -6.66 -2.98 5.45
C THR A 104 -6.88 -1.62 4.80
N ALA A 105 -6.19 -0.57 5.25
CA ALA A 105 -6.39 0.78 4.74
C ALA A 105 -5.08 1.58 4.66
N MET A 106 -4.95 2.37 3.59
CA MET A 106 -3.81 3.27 3.33
C MET A 106 -4.28 4.63 2.83
N ASP A 107 -3.77 5.72 3.41
CA ASP A 107 -3.97 7.11 2.96
C ASP A 107 -2.64 7.88 2.89
N GLY A 108 -2.50 8.82 1.95
CA GLY A 108 -1.40 9.79 1.93
C GLY A 108 0.01 9.21 1.74
N VAL A 109 0.14 8.04 1.10
CA VAL A 109 1.43 7.33 0.99
C VAL A 109 2.20 7.67 -0.29
N LEU A 110 3.53 7.68 -0.19
CA LEU A 110 4.45 7.65 -1.33
C LEU A 110 5.36 6.41 -1.20
N ALA A 111 5.13 5.35 -1.98
CA ALA A 111 5.81 4.08 -1.72
C ALA A 111 6.06 3.18 -2.94
N MET A 112 6.96 2.20 -2.75
CA MET A 112 6.90 0.94 -3.48
C MET A 112 6.22 -0.09 -2.57
N LEU A 113 5.09 -0.63 -3.01
CA LEU A 113 4.26 -1.53 -2.24
C LEU A 113 4.19 -2.91 -2.89
N GLN A 114 4.47 -3.94 -2.09
CA GLN A 114 4.13 -5.32 -2.36
C GLN A 114 3.21 -5.80 -1.23
N ASP A 115 1.94 -6.03 -1.53
CA ASP A 115 0.98 -6.58 -0.56
C ASP A 115 0.28 -7.81 -1.14
N SER A 116 -0.38 -8.55 -0.26
CA SER A 116 -1.40 -9.51 -0.67
C SER A 116 -2.63 -9.30 0.19
N GLY A 117 -3.59 -8.54 -0.33
CA GLY A 117 -4.92 -8.39 0.28
C GLY A 117 -5.29 -6.97 0.71
N LEU A 118 -4.77 -5.96 0.00
CA LEU A 118 -5.08 -4.58 0.30
C LEU A 118 -6.58 -4.33 0.14
N THR A 119 -7.26 -3.88 1.20
CA THR A 119 -8.72 -3.67 1.09
C THR A 119 -9.05 -2.30 0.49
N ALA A 120 -8.45 -1.22 0.98
CA ALA A 120 -8.75 0.14 0.54
C ALA A 120 -7.51 1.04 0.49
N MET A 121 -7.47 1.91 -0.51
CA MET A 121 -6.36 2.84 -0.76
C MET A 121 -6.87 4.19 -1.28
N ASP A 122 -6.44 5.28 -0.65
CA ASP A 122 -6.75 6.66 -1.06
C ASP A 122 -5.47 7.53 -1.11
N GLY A 123 -5.41 8.49 -2.03
CA GLY A 123 -4.38 9.54 -2.02
C GLY A 123 -2.93 9.08 -2.24
N VAL A 124 -2.70 7.93 -2.88
CA VAL A 124 -1.36 7.33 -2.98
C VAL A 124 -0.63 7.66 -4.29
N LEU A 125 0.68 7.88 -4.19
CA LEU A 125 1.61 7.91 -5.32
C LEU A 125 2.58 6.71 -5.21
N ALA A 126 2.43 5.67 -6.03
CA ALA A 126 3.19 4.43 -5.82
C ALA A 126 3.51 3.59 -7.06
N MET A 127 4.47 2.67 -6.90
CA MET A 127 4.50 1.44 -7.68
C MET A 127 3.89 0.32 -6.82
N LEU A 128 2.79 -0.27 -7.28
CA LEU A 128 2.02 -1.26 -6.53
C LEU A 128 2.03 -2.60 -7.24
N GLN A 129 2.38 -3.64 -6.49
CA GLN A 129 2.13 -5.04 -6.81
C GLN A 129 1.23 -5.61 -5.70
N ASP A 130 -0.01 -5.94 -6.02
CA ASP A 130 -0.93 -6.58 -5.08
C ASP A 130 -1.57 -7.82 -5.72
N SER A 131 -2.17 -8.66 -4.88
CA SER A 131 -3.09 -9.69 -5.33
C SER A 131 -4.33 -9.67 -4.45
N GLY A 132 -5.28 -8.79 -4.77
CA GLY A 132 -6.57 -8.75 -4.07
C GLY A 132 -7.12 -7.36 -3.74
N LEU A 133 -6.69 -6.32 -4.45
CA LEU A 133 -7.10 -4.97 -4.14
C LEU A 133 -8.61 -4.80 -4.28
N THR A 134 -9.32 -4.45 -3.21
CA THR A 134 -10.79 -4.34 -3.32
C THR A 134 -11.22 -2.99 -3.86
N ALA A 135 -10.68 -1.89 -3.32
CA ALA A 135 -11.05 -0.54 -3.73
C ALA A 135 -9.87 0.43 -3.75
N MET A 136 -9.84 1.32 -4.74
CA MET A 136 -8.83 2.37 -4.90
C MET A 136 -9.48 3.69 -5.36
N ASP A 137 -9.12 4.80 -4.70
CA ASP A 137 -9.51 6.17 -5.08
C ASP A 137 -8.28 7.11 -5.10
N GLY A 138 -8.28 8.11 -5.99
CA GLY A 138 -7.31 9.22 -5.94
C GLY A 138 -5.84 8.85 -6.17
N VAL A 139 -5.55 7.75 -6.88
CA VAL A 139 -4.18 7.23 -7.01
C VAL A 139 -3.46 7.67 -8.29
N LEU A 140 -2.15 7.94 -8.17
CA LEU A 140 -1.22 8.07 -9.28
C LEU A 140 -0.18 6.95 -9.22
N ALA A 141 -0.26 5.94 -10.09
CA ALA A 141 0.57 4.74 -9.91
C ALA A 141 0.95 3.97 -11.19
N MET A 142 1.96 3.11 -11.06
CA MET A 142 2.08 1.91 -11.88
C MET A 142 1.54 0.73 -11.07
N LEU A 143 0.49 0.09 -11.58
CA LEU A 143 -0.23 -0.97 -10.86
C LEU A 143 -0.13 -2.30 -11.62
N GLN A 144 0.28 -3.33 -10.90
CA GLN A 144 0.12 -4.73 -11.27
C GLN A 144 -0.73 -5.41 -10.20
N ASP A 145 -1.95 -5.82 -10.54
CA ASP A 145 -2.83 -6.54 -9.63
C ASP A 145 -3.44 -7.77 -10.31
N SER A 146 -4.00 -8.67 -9.52
CA SER A 146 -4.84 -9.74 -10.01
C SER A 146 -6.06 -9.86 -9.10
N GLY A 147 -7.02 -8.94 -9.24
CA GLY A 147 -8.24 -8.98 -8.43
C GLY A 147 -8.96 -7.67 -8.19
N LEU A 148 -8.59 -6.59 -8.88
CA LEU A 148 -9.10 -5.25 -8.57
C LEU A 148 -10.62 -5.20 -8.72
N THR A 149 -11.37 -4.96 -7.64
CA THR A 149 -12.82 -4.95 -7.75
C THR A 149 -13.35 -3.60 -8.24
N ALA A 150 -12.88 -2.50 -7.66
CA ALA A 150 -13.34 -1.15 -8.00
C ALA A 150 -12.21 -0.12 -8.00
N MET A 151 -12.26 0.82 -8.95
CA MET A 151 -11.30 1.92 -9.08
C MET A 151 -12.02 3.22 -9.47
N ASP A 152 -11.72 4.32 -8.77
CA ASP A 152 -12.19 5.68 -9.10
C ASP A 152 -11.02 6.69 -9.10
N GLY A 153 -11.08 7.71 -9.95
CA GLY A 153 -10.18 8.88 -9.88
C GLY A 153 -8.69 8.61 -10.13
N VAL A 154 -8.33 7.55 -10.86
CA VAL A 154 -6.94 7.11 -11.01
C VAL A 154 -6.25 7.64 -12.28
N LEU A 155 -4.97 8.01 -12.15
CA LEU A 155 -4.04 8.22 -13.27
C LEU A 155 -2.94 7.16 -13.23
N ALA A 156 -2.97 6.17 -14.13
CA ALA A 156 -2.07 5.02 -14.00
C ALA A 156 -1.63 4.33 -15.31
N MET A 157 -0.57 3.53 -15.21
CA MET A 157 -0.37 2.37 -16.09
C MET A 157 -0.84 1.13 -15.32
N LEU A 158 -1.85 0.45 -15.84
CA LEU A 158 -2.52 -0.68 -15.19
C LEU A 158 -2.33 -1.97 -15.98
N GLN A 159 -1.86 -3.00 -15.30
CA GLN A 159 -1.92 -4.39 -15.73
C GLN A 159 -2.73 -5.17 -14.69
N ASP A 160 -3.92 -5.63 -15.06
CA ASP A 160 -4.76 -6.43 -14.19
C ASP A 160 -5.34 -7.65 -14.95
N SER A 161 -5.99 -8.57 -14.25
CA SER A 161 -6.66 -9.72 -14.87
C SER A 161 -8.06 -10.00 -14.30
N GLY A 162 -8.66 -9.05 -13.59
CA GLY A 162 -9.92 -9.25 -12.87
C GLY A 162 -10.76 -7.99 -12.63
N LEU A 163 -10.50 -6.90 -13.35
CA LEU A 163 -11.07 -5.60 -13.03
C LEU A 163 -12.59 -5.61 -13.20
N THR A 164 -13.35 -5.45 -12.12
CA THR A 164 -14.81 -5.51 -12.24
C THR A 164 -15.42 -4.19 -12.66
N ALA A 165 -15.02 -3.07 -12.03
CA ALA A 165 -15.57 -1.75 -12.30
C ALA A 165 -14.50 -0.65 -12.26
N MET A 166 -14.60 0.32 -13.16
CA MET A 166 -13.72 1.49 -13.25
C MET A 166 -14.52 2.76 -13.59
N ASP A 167 -14.29 3.84 -12.85
CA ASP A 167 -14.83 5.19 -13.12
C ASP A 167 -13.72 6.26 -13.09
N GLY A 168 -13.84 7.32 -13.90
CA GLY A 168 -13.01 8.52 -13.77
C GLY A 168 -11.50 8.35 -14.04
N VAL A 169 -11.10 7.34 -14.83
CA VAL A 169 -9.68 7.01 -15.01
C VAL A 169 -9.04 7.67 -16.24
N LEU A 170 -7.75 8.01 -16.12
CA LEU A 170 -6.86 8.34 -17.24
C LEU A 170 -5.69 7.34 -17.25
N ALA A 171 -5.65 6.39 -18.19
CA ALA A 171 -4.68 5.30 -18.10
C ALA A 171 -4.21 4.67 -19.42
N MET A 172 -3.10 3.94 -19.35
CA MET A 172 -2.83 2.84 -20.27
C MET A 172 -3.24 1.54 -19.57
N LEU A 173 -4.19 0.82 -20.14
CA LEU A 173 -4.79 -0.37 -19.54
C LEU A 173 -4.52 -1.60 -20.38
N GLN A 174 -3.96 -2.62 -19.73
CA GLN A 174 -3.92 -4.00 -20.20
C GLN A 174 -4.69 -4.85 -19.19
N ASP A 175 -5.85 -5.36 -19.59
CA ASP A 175 -6.65 -6.25 -18.75
C ASP A 175 -7.14 -7.46 -19.57
N SER A 176 -7.73 -8.45 -18.90
CA SER A 176 -8.38 -9.58 -19.58
C SER A 176 -9.79 -9.90 -19.03
N GLY A 177 -10.32 -9.10 -18.11
CA GLY A 177 -11.54 -9.39 -17.35
C GLY A 177 -12.50 -8.23 -17.15
N LEU A 178 -12.31 -7.10 -17.86
CA LEU A 178 -13.00 -5.85 -17.54
C LEU A 178 -14.52 -5.98 -17.72
N THR A 179 -15.28 -5.87 -16.64
CA THR A 179 -16.75 -6.04 -16.75
C THR A 179 -17.45 -4.73 -17.12
N ALA A 180 -17.14 -3.63 -16.43
CA ALA A 180 -17.79 -2.34 -16.62
C ALA A 180 -16.82 -1.15 -16.50
N MET A 181 -17.05 -0.12 -17.30
CA MET A 181 -16.21 1.08 -17.38
C MET A 181 -17.04 2.32 -17.69
N ASP A 182 -16.85 3.39 -16.92
CA ASP A 182 -17.45 4.71 -17.14
C ASP A 182 -16.40 5.83 -17.08
N GLY A 183 -16.58 6.90 -17.84
CA GLY A 183 -15.79 8.13 -17.69
C GLY A 183 -14.28 8.04 -18.00
N VAL A 184 -13.82 7.05 -18.78
CA VAL A 184 -12.39 6.81 -18.99
C VAL A 184 -11.80 7.47 -20.24
N LEU A 185 -10.56 7.97 -20.11
CA LEU A 185 -9.70 8.36 -21.23
C LEU A 185 -8.46 7.44 -21.26
N ALA A 186 -8.37 6.52 -22.23
CA ALA A 186 -7.31 5.49 -22.17
C ALA A 186 -6.81 4.95 -23.51
N MET A 187 -5.63 4.30 -23.48
CA MET A 187 -5.29 3.26 -24.45
C MET A 187 -5.63 1.92 -23.83
N LEU A 188 -6.55 1.17 -24.45
CA LEU A 188 -7.09 -0.07 -23.91
C LEU A 188 -6.70 -1.27 -24.78
N GLN A 189 -6.08 -2.26 -24.16
CA GLN A 189 -5.94 -3.62 -24.65
C GLN A 189 -6.67 -4.56 -23.69
N ASP A 190 -7.78 -5.14 -24.12
CA ASP A 190 -8.55 -6.08 -23.31
C ASP A 190 -9.05 -7.27 -24.16
N SER A 191 -9.52 -8.32 -23.50
CA SER A 191 -10.15 -9.47 -24.16
C SER A 191 -11.50 -9.87 -23.57
N GLY A 192 -11.99 -9.15 -22.55
CA GLY A 192 -13.15 -9.52 -21.73
C GLY A 192 -14.26 -8.45 -21.63
N LEU A 193 -14.12 -7.31 -22.33
CA LEU A 193 -14.92 -6.12 -22.06
C LEU A 193 -16.41 -6.36 -22.28
N THR A 194 -17.19 -6.32 -21.20
CA THR A 194 -18.64 -6.56 -21.31
C THR A 194 -19.42 -5.28 -21.63
N ALA A 195 -19.21 -4.20 -20.87
CA ALA A 195 -19.94 -2.94 -21.02
C ALA A 195 -19.06 -1.69 -20.84
N MET A 196 -19.35 -0.64 -21.60
CA MET A 196 -18.63 0.65 -21.57
C MET A 196 -19.57 1.83 -21.81
N ASP A 197 -19.45 2.88 -21.00
CA ASP A 197 -20.09 4.19 -21.17
C ASP A 197 -19.06 5.33 -21.08
N GLY A 198 -19.28 6.44 -21.79
CA GLY A 198 -18.50 7.67 -21.59
C GLY A 198 -17.00 7.62 -21.95
N VAL A 199 -16.53 6.64 -22.74
CA VAL A 199 -15.09 6.45 -22.98
C VAL A 199 -14.56 7.12 -24.24
N LEU A 200 -13.39 7.76 -24.12
CA LEU A 200 -12.55 8.23 -25.21
C LEU A 200 -11.26 7.40 -25.27
N ALA A 201 -11.12 6.48 -26.22
CA ALA A 201 -9.99 5.54 -26.20
C ALA A 201 -9.44 5.11 -27.57
N MET A 202 -8.19 4.65 -27.60
CA MET A 202 -7.74 3.72 -28.64
C MET A 202 -7.98 2.30 -28.14
N LEU A 203 -8.80 1.53 -28.85
CA LEU A 203 -9.27 0.22 -28.39
C LEU A 203 -8.75 -0.90 -29.30
N GLN A 204 -8.10 -1.88 -28.67
CA GLN A 204 -7.87 -3.22 -29.20
C GLN A 204 -8.55 -4.20 -28.25
N ASP A 205 -9.72 -4.70 -28.65
CA ASP A 205 -10.46 -5.69 -27.88
C ASP A 205 -11.10 -6.75 -28.80
N SER A 206 -11.30 -7.95 -28.25
CA SER A 206 -11.90 -9.10 -28.94
C SER A 206 -13.19 -9.60 -28.29
N GLY A 207 -13.61 -9.02 -27.15
CA GLY A 207 -14.75 -9.48 -26.33
C GLY A 207 -15.98 -8.56 -26.29
N LEU A 208 -15.94 -7.37 -26.89
CA LEU A 208 -16.93 -6.30 -26.70
C LEU A 208 -18.38 -6.71 -26.99
N THR A 209 -19.27 -6.61 -25.99
CA THR A 209 -20.70 -6.95 -26.15
C THR A 209 -21.66 -5.76 -26.18
N ALA A 210 -21.39 -4.67 -25.46
CA ALA A 210 -22.27 -3.50 -25.38
C ALA A 210 -21.48 -2.19 -25.21
N MET A 211 -21.93 -1.12 -25.88
CA MET A 211 -21.25 0.18 -25.90
C MET A 211 -22.26 1.33 -26.02
N ASP A 212 -22.16 2.33 -25.16
CA ASP A 212 -22.84 3.63 -25.27
C ASP A 212 -21.83 4.77 -25.03
N GLY A 213 -22.06 5.95 -25.59
CA GLY A 213 -21.22 7.13 -25.30
C GLY A 213 -19.75 7.08 -25.73
N VAL A 214 -19.30 6.07 -26.50
CA VAL A 214 -17.88 5.90 -26.85
C VAL A 214 -17.44 6.65 -28.10
N LEU A 215 -16.28 7.31 -28.00
CA LEU A 215 -15.54 7.85 -29.14
C LEU A 215 -14.16 7.16 -29.22
N ALA A 216 -14.05 6.10 -30.03
CA ALA A 216 -12.82 5.31 -30.09
C ALA A 216 -12.27 5.06 -31.50
N MET A 217 -10.94 4.94 -31.60
CA MET A 217 -10.28 4.32 -32.75
C MET A 217 -10.19 2.81 -32.50
N LEU A 218 -11.03 2.06 -33.22
CA LEU A 218 -11.09 0.60 -33.14
C LEU A 218 -10.05 -0.03 -34.08
N GLN A 219 -9.16 -0.85 -33.52
CA GLN A 219 -8.40 -1.83 -34.28
C GLN A 219 -8.88 -3.23 -33.88
N ASP A 220 -9.86 -3.73 -34.62
CA ASP A 220 -10.30 -5.11 -34.53
C ASP A 220 -9.20 -6.03 -35.10
N SER A 221 -8.60 -6.85 -34.24
CA SER A 221 -7.61 -7.85 -34.62
C SER A 221 -8.21 -9.23 -34.92
N GLY A 222 -9.53 -9.31 -35.14
CA GLY A 222 -10.24 -10.53 -35.54
C GLY A 222 -9.81 -11.11 -36.90
N LEU A 223 -8.67 -11.81 -36.91
CA LEU A 223 -8.31 -12.92 -37.81
C LEU A 223 -7.69 -14.06 -37.01
#